data_AF-A0A945DH48-F1
#
_entry.id   AF-A0A945DH48-F1
#
_cell.length_a   1.000
_cell.length_b   1.000
_cell.length_c   1.000
_cell.angle_alpha   90.00
_cell.angle_beta   90.00
_cell.angle_gamma   90.00
#
_symmetry.space_group_name_H-M   'P 1'
#
loop_
_entity.id
_entity.type
_entity.pdbx_description
1 polymer ?
#
loop_
_entity_poly.entity_id
_entity_poly.type
_entity_poly.pdbx_seq_one_letter_code
_entity_poly.pdbx_strand_id
1 'polypeptide(L)'
;MKKFSCAMLFFCGVTCFSVTQRQVKQLHKEISNGLISIRNDHPDSQEAVYNVLDQVGRMYAYATQSSVDGENMEFELERIRNENESLRRSCTQIKNKLIFITNELESVRGREQDVAGELDRQKILQEEAEKKVADLQDSLSEAEKKIAVAPPPEKVEKTEPEADAKATKKL
;
A
#
# COMPACT_ATOMS: atom_id res chain seq x y z
N MET A 1 18.42 -14.37 22.74
CA MET A 1 19.76 -14.06 23.28
C MET A 1 20.42 -12.80 22.72
N LYS A 2 20.19 -12.37 21.47
CA LYS A 2 20.86 -11.17 20.90
C LYS A 2 20.49 -9.81 21.55
N LYS A 3 19.28 -9.66 22.11
CA LYS A 3 18.81 -8.40 22.72
C LYS A 3 19.52 -8.03 24.03
N PHE A 4 19.96 -9.01 24.81
CA PHE A 4 20.66 -8.77 26.08
C PHE A 4 22.10 -8.27 25.89
N SER A 5 22.76 -8.72 24.81
CA SER A 5 24.15 -8.31 24.51
C SER A 5 24.26 -6.83 24.15
N CYS A 6 23.25 -6.27 23.47
CA CYS A 6 23.24 -4.87 23.08
C CYS A 6 23.00 -3.94 24.28
N ALA A 7 22.09 -4.32 25.18
CA ALA A 7 21.77 -3.54 26.38
C ALA A 7 22.95 -3.48 27.36
N MET A 8 23.69 -4.58 27.55
CA MET A 8 24.91 -4.63 28.37
C MET A 8 26.03 -3.75 27.81
N LEU A 9 26.24 -3.77 26.49
CA LEU A 9 27.24 -2.92 25.83
C LEU A 9 26.89 -1.44 25.94
N PHE A 10 25.60 -1.10 25.83
CA PHE A 10 25.13 0.28 26.01
C PHE A 10 25.32 0.76 27.45
N PHE A 11 24.95 -0.06 28.44
CA PHE A 11 25.13 0.27 29.86
C PHE A 11 26.61 0.41 30.25
N CYS A 12 27.47 -0.47 29.72
CA CYS A 12 28.91 -0.39 29.91
C CYS A 12 29.49 0.87 29.25
N GLY A 13 29.03 1.23 28.03
CA GLY A 13 29.44 2.45 27.34
C GLY A 13 29.08 3.73 28.10
N VAL A 14 27.82 3.85 28.55
CA VAL A 14 27.32 5.04 29.28
C VAL A 14 27.99 5.19 30.65
N THR A 15 28.19 4.08 31.37
CA THR A 15 28.87 4.12 32.67
C THR A 15 30.36 4.41 32.51
N CYS A 16 31.02 3.85 31.49
CA CYS A 16 32.42 4.14 31.18
C CYS A 16 32.61 5.62 30.80
N PHE A 17 31.74 6.17 29.95
CA PHE A 17 31.77 7.58 29.56
C PHE A 17 31.58 8.54 30.73
N SER A 18 30.61 8.25 31.60
CA SER A 18 30.37 9.02 32.83
C SER A 18 31.56 8.99 33.80
N VAL A 19 32.27 7.86 33.86
CA VAL A 19 33.49 7.70 34.66
C VAL A 19 34.64 8.50 34.03
N THR A 20 34.81 8.46 32.72
CA THR A 20 35.84 9.23 32.00
C THR A 20 35.65 10.74 32.16
N GLN A 21 34.41 11.24 32.08
CA GLN A 21 34.10 12.66 32.31
C GLN A 21 34.49 13.12 33.73
N ARG A 22 34.20 12.29 34.75
CA ARG A 22 34.61 12.59 36.14
C ARG A 22 36.13 12.55 36.28
N GLN A 23 36.79 11.58 35.66
CA GLN A 23 38.25 11.47 35.66
C GLN A 23 38.91 12.69 35.00
N VAL A 24 38.40 13.18 33.87
CA VAL A 24 38.93 14.37 33.18
C VAL A 24 38.76 15.63 34.04
N LYS A 25 37.61 15.80 34.71
CA LYS A 25 37.37 16.91 35.65
C LYS A 25 38.32 16.89 36.84
N GLN A 26 38.51 15.70 37.42
CA GLN A 26 39.41 15.50 38.56
C GLN A 26 40.87 15.74 38.16
N LEU A 27 41.29 15.20 37.01
CA LEU A 27 42.64 15.39 36.47
C LEU A 27 42.93 16.87 36.19
N HIS A 28 42.00 17.60 35.57
CA HIS A 28 42.15 19.04 35.34
C HIS A 28 42.35 19.80 36.67
N LYS A 29 41.60 19.44 37.71
CA LYS A 29 41.71 20.05 39.04
C LYS A 29 43.06 19.72 39.71
N GLU A 30 43.49 18.47 39.65
CA GLU A 30 44.77 18.01 40.23
C GLU A 30 45.97 18.68 39.56
N ILE A 31 45.99 18.72 38.22
CA ILE A 31 47.03 19.41 37.45
C ILE A 31 47.04 20.91 37.75
N SER A 32 45.87 21.56 37.78
CA SER A 32 45.77 22.99 38.09
C SER A 32 46.28 23.32 39.49
N ASN A 33 45.91 22.51 40.49
CA ASN A 33 46.38 22.69 41.86
C ASN A 33 47.90 22.47 41.98
N GLY A 34 48.44 21.47 41.30
CA GLY A 34 49.88 21.20 41.26
C GLY A 34 50.65 22.37 40.64
N LEU A 35 50.17 22.90 39.52
CA LEU A 35 50.76 24.07 38.85
C LEU A 35 50.69 25.33 39.71
N ILE A 36 49.58 25.57 40.41
CA ILE A 36 49.45 26.69 41.35
C ILE A 36 50.44 26.56 42.51
N SER A 37 50.68 25.35 43.02
CA SER A 37 51.70 25.11 44.05
C SER A 37 53.09 25.45 43.54
N ILE A 38 53.48 24.90 42.38
CA ILE A 38 54.78 25.16 41.74
C ILE A 38 55.00 26.66 41.52
N ARG A 39 53.97 27.39 41.09
CA ARG A 39 54.02 28.84 40.92
C ARG A 39 54.37 29.58 42.22
N ASN A 40 53.83 29.12 43.34
CA ASN A 40 54.07 29.73 44.64
C ASN A 40 55.47 29.39 45.16
N ASP A 41 55.96 28.17 44.89
CA ASP A 41 57.28 27.68 45.32
C ASP A 41 58.43 28.22 44.45
N HIS A 42 58.15 28.55 43.18
CA HIS A 42 59.13 29.02 42.20
C HIS A 42 58.63 30.25 41.42
N PRO A 43 58.77 31.47 41.99
CA PRO A 43 58.31 32.71 41.36
C PRO A 43 58.93 32.97 39.98
N ASP A 44 60.18 32.58 39.77
CA ASP A 44 60.92 32.78 38.52
C ASP A 44 60.35 31.93 37.35
N SER A 45 59.55 30.90 37.66
CA SER A 45 58.92 30.01 36.68
C SER A 45 57.47 30.39 36.36
N GLN A 46 56.97 31.54 36.83
CA GLN A 46 55.58 31.94 36.69
C GLN A 46 55.06 31.93 35.25
N GLU A 47 55.82 32.49 34.31
CA GLU A 47 55.42 32.56 32.90
C GLU A 47 55.22 31.17 32.30
N ALA A 48 56.16 30.25 32.55
CA ALA A 48 56.06 28.86 32.08
C ALA A 48 54.84 28.15 32.70
N VAL A 49 54.59 28.36 33.99
CA VAL A 49 53.42 27.77 34.68
C VAL A 49 52.10 28.28 34.10
N TYR A 50 51.99 29.58 33.81
CA TYR A 50 50.79 30.14 33.20
C TYR A 50 50.53 29.59 31.79
N ASN A 51 51.58 29.43 30.98
CA ASN A 51 51.46 28.83 29.65
C ASN A 51 50.93 27.38 29.72
N VAL A 52 51.40 26.60 30.69
CA VAL A 52 50.90 25.23 30.90
C VAL A 52 49.46 25.23 31.41
N LEU A 53 49.11 26.10 32.37
CA LEU A 53 47.73 26.24 32.86
C LEU A 53 46.75 26.59 31.73
N ASP A 54 47.14 27.50 30.85
CA ASP A 54 46.36 27.90 29.67
C ASP A 54 46.20 26.74 28.67
N GLN A 55 47.27 25.99 28.41
CA GLN A 55 47.19 24.77 27.58
C GLN A 55 46.28 23.70 28.19
N VAL A 56 46.39 23.46 29.50
CA VAL A 56 45.53 22.51 30.25
C VAL A 56 44.07 22.95 30.20
N GLY A 57 43.81 24.26 30.35
CA GLY A 57 42.47 24.84 30.23
C GLY A 57 41.86 24.62 28.84
N ARG A 58 42.62 24.89 27.76
CA ARG A 58 42.20 24.59 26.39
C ARG A 58 41.89 23.11 26.19
N MET A 59 42.77 22.22 26.65
CA MET A 59 42.57 20.77 26.50
C MET A 59 41.29 20.30 27.21
N TYR A 60 41.03 20.79 28.41
CA TYR A 60 39.80 20.48 29.14
C TYR A 60 38.54 21.01 28.43
N ALA A 61 38.61 22.23 27.87
CA ALA A 61 37.52 22.78 27.07
C ALA A 61 37.23 21.94 25.82
N TYR A 62 38.27 21.53 25.08
CA TYR A 62 38.11 20.64 23.92
C TYR A 62 37.53 19.28 24.31
N ALA A 63 37.99 18.67 25.40
CA ALA A 63 37.46 17.39 25.87
C ALA A 63 35.97 17.50 26.26
N THR A 64 35.58 18.60 26.90
CA THR A 64 34.19 18.85 27.28
C THR A 64 33.32 19.10 26.05
N GLN A 65 33.79 19.89 25.09
CA GLN A 65 33.05 20.17 23.86
C GLN A 65 32.87 18.90 23.02
N SER A 66 33.93 18.12 22.84
CA SER A 66 33.88 16.85 22.11
C SER A 66 32.89 15.85 22.73
N SER A 67 32.79 15.83 24.07
CA SER A 67 31.78 15.05 24.78
C SER A 67 30.35 15.49 24.43
N VAL A 68 30.07 16.80 24.43
CA VAL A 68 28.75 17.35 24.10
C VAL A 68 28.41 17.10 22.62
N ASP A 69 29.37 17.29 21.72
CA ASP A 69 29.19 17.03 20.30
C ASP A 69 28.89 15.54 20.06
N GLY A 70 29.53 14.64 20.80
CA GLY A 70 29.24 13.20 20.78
C GLY A 70 27.80 12.87 21.16
N GLU A 71 27.31 13.42 22.29
CA GLU A 71 25.92 13.22 22.74
C GLU A 71 24.90 13.76 21.73
N ASN A 72 25.16 14.94 21.15
CA ASN A 72 24.31 15.53 20.12
C ASN A 72 24.25 14.64 18.86
N MET A 73 25.39 14.08 18.45
CA MET A 73 25.42 13.17 17.30
C MET A 73 24.67 11.86 17.59
N GLU A 74 24.73 11.33 18.82
CA GLU A 74 23.91 10.16 19.19
C GLU A 74 22.41 10.45 19.13
N PHE A 75 21.98 11.62 19.60
CA PHE A 75 20.59 12.05 19.50
C PHE A 75 20.12 12.16 18.05
N GLU A 76 20.93 12.79 17.18
CA GLU A 76 20.62 12.89 15.75
C GLU A 76 20.57 11.52 15.07
N LEU A 77 21.49 10.60 15.39
CA LEU A 77 21.46 9.24 14.88
C LEU A 77 20.19 8.49 15.28
N GLU A 78 19.75 8.66 16.53
CA GLU A 78 18.52 8.03 17.01
C GLU A 78 17.29 8.64 16.35
N ARG A 79 17.25 9.96 16.14
CA ARG A 79 16.20 10.63 15.36
C ARG A 79 16.12 10.07 13.95
N ILE A 80 17.25 10.01 13.25
CA ILE A 80 17.34 9.48 11.88
C ILE A 80 16.92 8.01 11.83
N ARG A 81 17.30 7.18 12.81
CA ARG A 81 16.84 5.78 12.90
C ARG A 81 15.33 5.67 12.99
N ASN A 82 14.71 6.47 13.87
CA ASN A 82 13.26 6.47 14.05
C ASN A 82 12.53 6.94 12.78
N GLU A 83 13.05 7.97 12.11
CA GLU A 83 12.54 8.41 10.81
C GLU A 83 12.67 7.31 9.74
N ASN A 84 13.81 6.62 9.68
CA ASN A 84 14.02 5.53 8.72
C ASN A 84 13.06 4.36 8.97
N GLU A 85 12.81 4.01 10.24
CA GLU A 85 11.86 2.95 10.59
C GLU A 85 10.43 3.35 10.22
N SER A 86 10.05 4.59 10.47
CA SER A 86 8.75 5.15 10.04
C SER A 86 8.58 5.04 8.52
N LEU A 87 9.56 5.51 7.75
CA LEU A 87 9.56 5.43 6.29
C LEU A 87 9.47 3.99 5.79
N ARG A 88 10.19 3.05 6.41
CA ARG A 88 10.10 1.62 6.06
C ARG A 88 8.68 1.10 6.24
N ARG A 89 8.02 1.42 7.36
CA ARG A 89 6.63 1.02 7.61
C ARG A 89 5.69 1.61 6.56
N SER A 90 5.84 2.90 6.22
CA SER A 90 5.06 3.55 5.17
C SER A 90 5.26 2.90 3.81
N CYS A 91 6.51 2.59 3.42
CA CYS A 91 6.81 1.87 2.18
C CYS A 91 6.14 0.49 2.13
N THR A 92 6.17 -0.27 3.24
CA THR A 92 5.46 -1.56 3.31
C THR A 92 3.96 -1.40 3.13
N GLN A 93 3.34 -0.38 3.76
CA GLN A 93 1.92 -0.12 3.59
C GLN A 93 1.56 0.24 2.14
N ILE A 94 2.35 1.10 1.49
CA ILE A 94 2.14 1.48 0.10
C ILE A 94 2.27 0.26 -0.81
N LYS A 95 3.30 -0.57 -0.60
CA LYS A 95 3.48 -1.82 -1.34
C LYS A 95 2.26 -2.74 -1.23
N ASN A 96 1.73 -2.92 -0.03
CA ASN A 96 0.55 -3.76 0.18
C ASN A 96 -0.70 -3.18 -0.51
N LYS A 97 -0.90 -1.86 -0.45
CA LYS A 97 -1.98 -1.19 -1.17
C LYS A 97 -1.84 -1.35 -2.69
N LEU A 98 -0.62 -1.26 -3.21
CA LEU A 98 -0.36 -1.42 -4.63
C LEU A 98 -0.69 -2.85 -5.09
N ILE A 99 -0.25 -3.88 -4.33
CA ILE A 99 -0.62 -5.27 -4.60
C ILE A 99 -2.14 -5.45 -4.63
N PHE A 100 -2.85 -4.89 -3.65
CA PHE A 100 -4.32 -4.96 -3.60
C PHE A 100 -4.96 -4.32 -4.84
N ILE A 101 -4.53 -3.11 -5.22
CA ILE A 101 -5.05 -2.40 -6.40
C ILE A 101 -4.76 -3.19 -7.69
N THR A 102 -3.57 -3.77 -7.81
CA THR A 102 -3.21 -4.59 -8.98
C THR A 102 -4.13 -5.80 -9.11
N ASN A 103 -4.41 -6.51 -8.01
CA ASN A 103 -5.32 -7.66 -8.03
C ASN A 103 -6.76 -7.25 -8.38
N GLU A 104 -7.24 -6.13 -7.85
CA GLU A 104 -8.56 -5.59 -8.20
C GLU A 104 -8.64 -5.23 -9.70
N LEU A 105 -7.59 -4.63 -10.25
CA LEU A 105 -7.52 -4.29 -11.67
C LEU A 105 -7.56 -5.54 -12.55
N GLU A 106 -6.82 -6.59 -12.18
CA GLU A 106 -6.89 -7.88 -12.88
C GLU A 106 -8.29 -8.50 -12.81
N SER A 107 -8.96 -8.42 -11.66
CA SER A 107 -10.35 -8.89 -11.50
C SER A 107 -11.34 -8.11 -12.38
N VAL A 108 -11.22 -6.79 -12.43
CA VAL A 108 -12.04 -5.93 -13.30
C VAL A 108 -11.81 -6.28 -14.76
N ARG A 109 -10.55 -6.47 -15.17
CA ARG A 109 -10.19 -6.83 -16.54
C ARG A 109 -10.76 -8.20 -16.95
N GLY A 110 -10.76 -9.17 -16.04
CA GLY A 110 -11.41 -10.46 -16.26
C GLY A 110 -12.91 -10.30 -16.51
N ARG A 111 -13.60 -9.54 -15.64
CA ARG A 111 -15.03 -9.24 -15.81
C ARG A 111 -15.33 -8.49 -17.11
N GLU A 112 -14.47 -7.55 -17.52
CA GLU A 112 -14.60 -6.83 -18.78
C GLU A 112 -14.52 -7.79 -19.98
N GLN A 113 -13.59 -8.75 -19.95
CA GLN A 113 -13.47 -9.78 -20.98
C GLN A 113 -14.70 -10.69 -21.03
N ASP A 114 -15.23 -11.10 -19.88
CA ASP A 114 -16.44 -11.92 -19.81
C ASP A 114 -17.64 -11.20 -20.43
N VAL A 115 -17.84 -9.92 -20.08
CA VAL A 115 -18.92 -9.09 -20.63
C VAL A 115 -18.76 -8.88 -22.12
N ALA A 116 -17.53 -8.63 -22.60
CA ALA A 116 -17.26 -8.50 -24.03
C ALA A 116 -17.61 -9.78 -24.78
N GLY A 117 -17.21 -10.94 -24.25
CA GLY A 117 -17.54 -12.25 -24.84
C GLY A 117 -19.05 -12.53 -24.87
N GLU A 118 -19.78 -12.14 -23.82
CA GLU A 118 -21.23 -12.30 -23.78
C GLU A 118 -21.95 -11.35 -24.76
N LEU A 119 -21.45 -10.11 -24.90
CA LEU A 119 -21.97 -9.16 -25.88
C LEU A 119 -21.80 -9.67 -27.31
N ASP A 120 -20.65 -10.26 -27.63
CA ASP A 120 -20.41 -10.84 -28.96
C ASP A 120 -21.32 -12.03 -29.24
N ARG A 121 -21.60 -12.88 -28.24
CA ARG A 121 -22.59 -13.96 -28.37
C ARG A 121 -24.01 -13.43 -28.62
N GLN A 122 -24.42 -12.39 -27.89
CA GLN A 122 -25.73 -11.78 -28.09
C GLN A 122 -25.89 -11.19 -29.48
N LYS A 123 -24.85 -10.55 -30.03
CA LYS A 123 -24.88 -10.05 -31.42
C LYS A 123 -25.09 -11.17 -32.43
N ILE A 124 -24.37 -12.29 -32.29
CA ILE A 124 -24.53 -13.44 -33.18
C ILE A 124 -25.96 -13.99 -33.09
N LEU A 125 -26.48 -14.18 -31.88
CA LEU A 125 -27.85 -14.67 -31.69
C LEU A 125 -28.90 -13.70 -32.25
N GLN A 126 -28.67 -12.39 -32.13
CA GLN A 126 -29.53 -11.37 -32.71
C GLN A 126 -29.52 -11.43 -34.23
N GLU A 127 -28.35 -11.50 -34.87
CA GLU A 127 -28.23 -11.65 -36.33
C GLU A 127 -28.92 -12.93 -36.84
N GLU A 128 -28.80 -14.05 -36.11
CA GLU A 128 -29.50 -15.29 -36.44
C GLU A 128 -31.02 -15.15 -36.30
N ALA A 129 -31.50 -14.46 -35.25
CA ALA A 129 -32.92 -14.20 -35.07
C ALA A 129 -33.47 -13.29 -36.18
N GLU A 130 -32.74 -12.26 -36.56
CA GLU A 130 -33.11 -11.35 -37.66
C GLU A 130 -33.21 -12.09 -38.99
N LYS A 131 -32.29 -13.01 -39.30
CA LYS A 131 -32.39 -13.89 -40.48
C LYS A 131 -33.64 -14.76 -40.46
N LYS A 132 -33.92 -15.42 -39.32
CA LYS A 132 -35.12 -16.26 -39.18
C LYS A 132 -36.41 -15.46 -39.34
N VAL A 133 -36.44 -14.23 -38.82
CA VAL A 133 -37.59 -13.33 -38.99
C VAL A 133 -37.80 -12.98 -40.47
N ALA A 134 -36.72 -12.68 -41.21
CA ALA A 134 -36.80 -12.44 -42.65
C ALA A 134 -37.32 -13.67 -43.41
N ASP A 135 -36.77 -14.86 -43.15
CA ASP A 135 -37.21 -16.11 -43.79
C ASP A 135 -38.71 -16.41 -43.55
N LEU A 136 -39.19 -16.14 -42.32
CA LEU A 136 -40.59 -16.32 -41.95
C LEU A 136 -41.50 -15.27 -42.61
N GLN A 137 -41.05 -14.02 -42.75
CA GLN A 137 -41.78 -12.98 -43.48
C GLN A 137 -41.93 -13.35 -44.96
N ASP A 138 -40.86 -13.84 -45.60
CA ASP A 138 -40.90 -14.30 -46.99
C ASP A 138 -41.89 -15.45 -47.16
N SER A 139 -41.84 -16.44 -46.26
CA SER A 139 -42.75 -17.60 -46.24
C SER A 139 -44.22 -17.19 -46.05
N LEU A 140 -44.49 -16.22 -45.17
CA LEU A 140 -45.83 -15.65 -44.97
C LEU A 140 -46.34 -14.97 -46.23
N SER A 141 -45.51 -14.15 -46.87
CA SER A 141 -45.89 -13.46 -48.11
C SER A 141 -46.23 -14.44 -49.24
N GLU A 142 -45.53 -15.59 -49.30
CA GLU A 142 -45.80 -16.64 -50.27
C GLU A 142 -47.11 -17.38 -49.95
N ALA A 143 -47.37 -17.66 -48.68
CA ALA A 143 -48.63 -18.25 -48.23
C ALA A 143 -49.84 -17.34 -48.49
N GLU A 144 -49.72 -16.03 -48.22
CA GLU A 144 -50.75 -15.03 -48.52
C GLU A 144 -51.08 -14.97 -50.01
N LYS A 145 -50.06 -15.01 -50.88
CA LYS A 145 -50.27 -15.10 -52.34
C LYS A 145 -51.03 -16.37 -52.74
N LYS A 146 -50.77 -17.51 -52.09
CA LYS A 146 -51.49 -18.78 -52.37
C LYS A 146 -52.95 -18.73 -51.90
N ILE A 147 -53.25 -18.01 -50.80
CA ILE A 147 -54.63 -17.83 -50.30
C ILE A 147 -55.41 -16.86 -51.21
N ALA A 148 -54.79 -15.80 -51.73
CA ALA A 148 -55.44 -14.87 -52.68
C ALA A 148 -55.81 -15.51 -54.03
N VAL A 149 -55.25 -16.68 -54.34
CA VAL A 149 -55.53 -17.47 -55.56
C VAL A 149 -56.54 -18.61 -55.30
N ALA A 150 -56.88 -18.90 -54.04
CA ALA A 150 -57.94 -19.85 -53.73
C ALA A 150 -59.31 -19.22 -54.08
N PRO A 151 -60.13 -19.88 -54.93
CA PRO A 151 -61.41 -19.30 -55.35
C PRO A 151 -62.35 -19.14 -54.15
N PRO A 152 -63.23 -18.11 -54.16
CA PRO A 152 -64.21 -17.94 -53.10
C PRO A 152 -65.07 -19.20 -52.99
N PRO A 153 -65.49 -19.61 -51.77
CA PRO A 153 -66.32 -20.79 -51.60
C PRO A 153 -67.55 -20.67 -52.51
N GLU A 154 -67.70 -21.64 -53.40
CA GLU A 154 -68.90 -21.82 -54.20
C GLU A 154 -70.11 -21.76 -53.27
N LYS A 155 -71.11 -20.99 -53.72
CA LYS A 155 -72.44 -20.94 -53.12
C LYS A 155 -72.94 -22.37 -52.97
N VAL A 156 -72.96 -22.88 -51.74
CA VAL A 156 -73.71 -24.10 -51.43
C VAL A 156 -75.19 -23.75 -51.61
N GLU A 157 -75.70 -24.25 -52.73
CA GLU A 157 -77.09 -24.31 -53.14
C GLU A 157 -77.94 -24.86 -51.99
N LYS A 158 -78.92 -24.07 -51.56
CA LYS A 158 -79.99 -24.51 -50.67
C LYS A 158 -80.82 -25.58 -51.41
N THR A 159 -80.73 -26.82 -50.99
CA THR A 159 -81.83 -27.78 -51.09
C THR A 159 -82.20 -28.24 -49.69
N GLU A 160 -83.40 -27.85 -49.27
CA GLU A 160 -84.13 -28.49 -48.16
C GLU A 160 -84.29 -29.98 -48.46
N PRO A 161 -84.42 -30.82 -47.42
CA PRO A 161 -85.76 -31.31 -47.19
C PRO A 161 -86.22 -31.27 -45.73
N GLU A 162 -87.54 -31.09 -45.64
CA GLU A 162 -88.43 -31.24 -44.51
C GLU A 162 -88.25 -32.51 -43.66
N ALA A 163 -88.42 -32.27 -42.37
CA ALA A 163 -89.29 -32.97 -41.43
C ALA A 163 -88.97 -34.40 -40.94
N ASP A 164 -88.93 -34.43 -39.60
CA ASP A 164 -89.52 -35.42 -38.69
C ASP A 164 -88.94 -36.84 -38.65
N ALA A 165 -88.31 -37.18 -37.53
CA ALA A 165 -89.03 -37.86 -36.44
C ALA A 165 -88.10 -38.32 -35.31
N LYS A 166 -88.44 -37.84 -34.10
CA LYS A 166 -88.55 -38.60 -32.83
C LYS A 166 -87.38 -39.41 -32.27
N ALA A 167 -87.20 -39.13 -30.98
CA ALA A 167 -87.21 -40.08 -29.85
C ALA A 167 -85.87 -40.53 -29.25
N THR A 168 -85.51 -39.82 -28.17
CA THR A 168 -85.34 -40.36 -26.81
C THR A 168 -84.50 -41.62 -26.55
N LYS A 169 -83.60 -41.44 -25.56
CA LYS A 169 -83.48 -42.20 -24.28
C LYS A 169 -82.18 -43.02 -24.10
N LYS A 170 -81.42 -42.60 -23.08
CA LYS A 170 -80.69 -43.37 -22.05
C LYS A 170 -80.16 -44.77 -22.45
N LEU A 171 -78.86 -44.97 -22.35
CA LEU A 171 -78.15 -45.43 -21.14
C LEU A 171 -76.65 -45.21 -21.30
#